data_AF-A0AAW2EIN2-F1
#
_entry.id   AF-A0AAW2EIN2-F1
#
_cell.length_a   1.000
_cell.length_b   1.000
_cell.length_c   1.000
_cell.angle_alpha   90.00
_cell.angle_beta   90.00
_cell.angle_gamma   90.00
#
_symmetry.space_group_name_H-M   'P 1'
#
loop_
_entity.id
_entity.type
_entity.pdbx_description
1 polymer ?
#
loop_
_entity_poly.entity_id
_entity_poly.type
_entity_poly.pdbx_seq_one_letter_code
_entity_poly.pdbx_strand_id
1 'polypeptide(L)'
;MELRVGNKYRLGRKIGSGSFGDIYLGTNISTGEEVAIKLECIKTRHPQLHIESKFYKMMQGGVGIPTIKWCGSEGDYNVMVMELLGPSLEDLFNFCSRRFSLKTVLLLADQLISRTDYIHSRNFIHRDIKPDNFLMGLGKKGNLVYIIDFGLAKKYRDGRTHKHIPYRENKNLTGTARYASINTHLGIEQSRRDDLESLGYVLMYFNRGSLPWQGLKAATKRQKYERISEKKMSTPVEELCKGYPMEFASYLRYCRDLRFEERPDYSHLRQLFRTLFHGQGFTYDYVFDWNMLKFGNARQPTLPSAQQAPMHSQPPNAALPSGTNNDQEHRSRLVTSFLFFFLYRKGRPFF
;
A
#
# COMPACT_ATOMS: atom_id res chain seq x y z
N MET A 1 13.33 -29.11 10.47
CA MET A 1 12.09 -28.99 11.27
C MET A 1 11.20 -27.95 10.60
N GLU A 2 9.93 -28.27 10.33
CA GLU A 2 8.97 -27.26 9.88
C GLU A 2 8.69 -26.31 11.05
N LEU A 3 8.96 -25.01 10.88
CA LEU A 3 8.62 -23.99 11.87
C LEU A 3 7.09 -23.90 12.01
N ARG A 4 6.60 -24.13 13.23
CA ARG A 4 5.19 -24.02 13.58
C ARG A 4 4.98 -22.81 14.48
N VAL A 5 3.84 -22.18 14.31
CA VAL A 5 3.38 -21.03 15.07
C VAL A 5 2.06 -21.36 15.76
N GLY A 6 1.98 -21.11 17.07
CA GLY A 6 0.80 -21.32 17.91
C GLY A 6 0.28 -22.76 17.89
N ASN A 7 1.17 -23.73 17.61
CA ASN A 7 0.86 -25.14 17.33
C ASN A 7 -0.21 -25.39 16.22
N LYS A 8 -0.59 -24.36 15.46
CA LYS A 8 -1.71 -24.40 14.50
C LYS A 8 -1.31 -23.98 13.09
N TYR A 9 -0.28 -23.16 12.95
CA TYR A 9 0.10 -22.56 11.68
C TYR A 9 1.48 -23.02 11.27
N ARG A 10 1.63 -23.49 10.04
CA ARG A 10 2.94 -23.78 9.44
C ARG A 10 3.49 -22.51 8.81
N LEU A 11 4.71 -22.13 9.15
CA LEU A 11 5.41 -21.01 8.53
C LEU A 11 5.94 -21.43 7.16
N GLY A 12 5.61 -20.66 6.13
CA GLY A 12 6.06 -20.88 4.76
C GLY A 12 7.14 -19.89 4.34
N ARG A 13 7.16 -19.54 3.05
CA ARG A 13 8.13 -18.60 2.49
C ARG A 13 7.84 -17.16 2.91
N LYS A 14 8.89 -16.34 2.99
CA LYS A 14 8.76 -14.88 3.12
C LYS A 14 8.07 -14.33 1.87
N ILE A 15 7.10 -13.43 2.06
CA ILE A 15 6.33 -12.78 0.99
C ILE A 15 6.46 -11.24 0.99
N GLY A 16 7.01 -10.67 2.06
CA GLY A 16 7.30 -9.25 2.15
C GLY A 16 7.94 -8.84 3.47
N SER A 17 8.08 -7.53 3.64
CA SER A 17 8.48 -6.90 4.90
C SER A 17 7.57 -5.71 5.16
N GLY A 18 7.12 -5.55 6.40
CA GLY A 18 6.38 -4.38 6.88
C GLY A 18 7.28 -3.46 7.71
N SER A 19 6.70 -2.38 8.25
CA SER A 19 7.47 -1.39 9.01
C SER A 19 8.19 -1.92 10.26
N PHE A 20 7.72 -3.05 10.82
CA PHE A 20 8.17 -3.57 12.12
C PHE A 20 8.43 -5.08 12.12
N GLY A 21 8.56 -5.70 10.94
CA GLY A 21 8.74 -7.14 10.86
C GLY A 21 8.60 -7.71 9.46
N ASP A 22 8.94 -8.98 9.34
CA ASP A 22 8.84 -9.72 8.09
C ASP A 22 7.48 -10.42 7.96
N ILE A 23 6.97 -10.50 6.73
CA ILE A 23 5.69 -11.13 6.41
C ILE A 23 5.95 -12.44 5.67
N TYR A 24 5.32 -13.51 6.14
CA TYR A 24 5.43 -14.85 5.60
C TYR A 24 4.06 -15.37 5.17
N LEU A 25 4.04 -16.17 4.11
CA LEU A 25 2.91 -17.05 3.84
C LEU A 25 2.88 -18.13 4.93
N GLY A 26 1.72 -18.45 5.44
CA GLY A 26 1.52 -19.57 6.34
C GLY A 26 0.30 -20.39 5.94
N THR A 27 0.15 -21.54 6.59
CA THR A 27 -1.01 -22.43 6.38
C THR A 27 -1.52 -22.90 7.72
N ASN A 28 -2.82 -22.74 7.97
CA ASN A 28 -3.49 -23.39 9.08
C ASN A 28 -3.51 -24.91 8.84
N ILE A 29 -2.88 -25.67 9.72
CA ILE A 29 -2.62 -27.09 9.53
C ILE A 29 -3.92 -27.91 9.58
N SER A 30 -4.92 -27.48 10.36
CA SER A 30 -6.18 -28.21 10.49
C SER A 30 -7.15 -27.94 9.34
N THR A 31 -7.16 -26.72 8.80
CA THR A 31 -8.14 -26.33 7.76
C THR A 31 -7.55 -26.23 6.36
N GLY A 32 -6.22 -26.24 6.22
CA GLY A 32 -5.54 -25.96 4.96
C GLY A 32 -5.63 -24.50 4.50
N GLU A 33 -6.21 -23.61 5.32
CA GLU A 33 -6.38 -22.19 4.99
C GLU A 33 -5.02 -21.48 4.91
N GLU A 34 -4.76 -20.78 3.80
CA GLU A 34 -3.59 -19.91 3.68
C GLU A 34 -3.78 -18.61 4.49
N VAL A 35 -2.72 -18.20 5.19
CA VAL A 35 -2.71 -17.04 6.08
C VAL A 35 -1.46 -16.20 5.84
N ALA A 36 -1.49 -14.93 6.26
CA ALA A 36 -0.28 -14.12 6.38
C ALA A 36 0.21 -14.14 7.84
N ILE A 37 1.52 -14.33 8.04
CA ILE A 37 2.16 -14.37 9.36
C ILE A 37 3.19 -13.25 9.43
N LYS A 38 2.97 -12.27 10.30
CA LYS A 38 3.90 -11.19 10.60
C LYS A 38 4.75 -11.58 11.80
N LEU A 39 6.07 -11.49 11.67
CA LEU A 39 7.05 -11.80 12.71
C LEU A 39 7.84 -10.54 13.08
N GLU A 40 7.88 -10.22 14.37
CA GLU A 40 8.69 -9.15 14.95
C GLU A 40 9.64 -9.75 15.98
N CYS A 41 10.95 -9.50 15.86
CA CYS A 41 11.92 -9.97 16.85
C CYS A 41 11.70 -9.25 18.20
N ILE A 42 11.59 -10.00 19.30
CA ILE A 42 11.38 -9.44 20.65
C ILE A 42 12.53 -8.55 21.11
N LYS A 43 13.72 -8.73 20.54
CA LYS A 43 14.94 -7.96 20.84
C LYS A 43 14.96 -6.60 20.14
N THR A 44 13.95 -6.26 19.34
CA THR A 44 13.84 -4.93 18.75
C THR A 44 13.71 -3.87 19.83
N ARG A 45 14.28 -2.67 19.59
CA ARG A 45 14.32 -1.59 20.59
C ARG A 45 12.91 -1.13 21.02
N HIS A 46 11.94 -1.23 20.11
CA HIS A 46 10.57 -0.78 20.33
C HIS A 46 9.59 -1.80 19.72
N PRO A 47 9.25 -2.89 20.42
CA PRO A 47 8.31 -3.88 19.92
C PRO A 47 6.90 -3.30 19.88
N GLN A 48 6.21 -3.46 18.75
CA GLN A 48 4.93 -2.82 18.46
C GLN A 48 3.87 -3.82 17.96
N LEU A 49 4.22 -5.07 17.64
CA LEU A 49 3.28 -6.00 16.99
C LEU A 49 2.05 -6.31 17.86
N HIS A 50 2.23 -6.42 19.19
CA HIS A 50 1.12 -6.58 20.14
C HIS A 50 0.22 -5.35 20.23
N ILE A 51 0.77 -4.16 20.01
CA ILE A 51 -0.01 -2.92 19.98
C ILE A 51 -0.79 -2.87 18.66
N GLU A 52 -0.14 -3.18 17.54
CA GLU A 52 -0.76 -3.30 16.22
C GLU A 52 -1.95 -4.28 16.24
N SER A 53 -1.80 -5.44 16.88
CA SER A 53 -2.90 -6.42 16.99
C SER A 53 -4.11 -5.88 17.76
N LYS A 54 -3.90 -5.02 18.77
CA LYS A 54 -5.00 -4.32 19.48
C LYS A 54 -5.70 -3.34 18.55
N PHE A 55 -4.98 -2.62 17.69
CA PHE A 55 -5.60 -1.75 16.68
C PHE A 55 -6.51 -2.56 15.75
N TYR A 56 -6.02 -3.66 15.17
CA TYR A 56 -6.86 -4.51 14.33
C TYR A 56 -8.10 -5.03 15.07
N LYS A 57 -7.97 -5.46 16.34
CA LYS A 57 -9.11 -5.88 17.16
C LYS A 57 -10.15 -4.76 17.35
N MET A 58 -9.71 -3.53 17.55
CA MET A 58 -10.62 -2.37 17.64
C MET A 58 -11.28 -1.99 16.30
N MET A 59 -10.68 -2.40 15.17
CA MET A 59 -11.15 -2.15 13.81
C MET A 59 -11.98 -3.31 13.23
N GLN A 60 -12.02 -4.46 13.89
CA GLN A 60 -12.73 -5.67 13.42
C GLN A 60 -14.20 -5.39 13.06
N GLY A 61 -14.69 -6.10 12.05
CA GLY A 61 -16.02 -5.89 11.46
C GLY A 61 -16.08 -4.77 10.41
N GLY A 62 -15.01 -3.98 10.27
CA GLY A 62 -14.89 -2.95 9.24
C GLY A 62 -14.71 -3.53 7.84
N VAL A 63 -15.39 -2.93 6.87
CA VAL A 63 -15.22 -3.28 5.44
C VAL A 63 -13.79 -3.00 5.01
N GLY A 64 -13.11 -4.03 4.49
CA GLY A 64 -11.72 -3.94 4.05
C GLY A 64 -10.70 -3.80 5.20
N ILE A 65 -11.03 -4.34 6.37
CA ILE A 65 -10.08 -4.56 7.46
C ILE A 65 -9.75 -6.07 7.51
N PRO A 66 -8.47 -6.46 7.45
CA PRO A 66 -8.08 -7.86 7.56
C PRO A 66 -8.46 -8.47 8.92
N THR A 67 -8.88 -9.74 8.90
CA THR A 67 -9.18 -10.48 10.13
C THR A 67 -7.90 -10.92 10.84
N ILE A 68 -7.76 -10.65 12.14
CA ILE A 68 -6.70 -11.24 12.97
C ILE A 68 -7.17 -12.59 13.48
N LYS A 69 -6.40 -13.64 13.17
CA LYS A 69 -6.69 -15.03 13.54
C LYS A 69 -6.02 -15.42 14.84
N TRP A 70 -4.78 -14.96 15.04
CA TRP A 70 -4.01 -15.26 16.25
C TRP A 70 -2.91 -14.23 16.48
N CYS A 71 -2.53 -14.00 17.73
CA CYS A 71 -1.37 -13.18 18.09
C CYS A 71 -0.79 -13.71 19.41
N GLY A 72 0.54 -13.79 19.49
CA GLY A 72 1.26 -14.26 20.66
C GLY A 72 2.77 -14.16 20.48
N SER A 73 3.52 -14.77 21.40
CA SER A 73 4.99 -14.85 21.33
C SER A 73 5.43 -16.30 21.17
N GLU A 74 6.48 -16.52 20.38
CA GLU A 74 7.02 -17.85 20.09
C GLU A 74 8.53 -17.76 19.87
N GLY A 75 9.29 -18.35 20.79
CA GLY A 75 10.74 -18.18 20.87
C GLY A 75 11.12 -16.69 20.95
N ASP A 76 12.01 -16.26 20.05
CA ASP A 76 12.51 -14.89 19.97
C ASP A 76 11.60 -13.93 19.17
N TYR A 77 10.36 -14.31 18.86
CA TYR A 77 9.47 -13.52 18.02
C TYR A 77 8.10 -13.26 18.65
N ASN A 78 7.62 -12.02 18.53
CA ASN A 78 6.20 -11.73 18.53
C ASN A 78 5.63 -12.12 17.16
N VAL A 79 4.44 -12.69 17.15
CA VAL A 79 3.82 -13.25 15.96
C VAL A 79 2.37 -12.81 15.85
N MET A 80 1.94 -12.44 14.65
CA MET A 80 0.56 -12.09 14.34
C MET A 80 0.12 -12.79 13.06
N VAL A 81 -0.91 -13.62 13.16
CA VAL A 81 -1.51 -14.36 12.05
C VAL A 81 -2.78 -13.65 11.62
N MET A 82 -2.90 -13.38 10.32
CA MET A 82 -4.01 -12.61 9.74
C MET A 82 -4.51 -13.21 8.42
N GLU A 83 -5.70 -12.77 8.00
CA GLU A 83 -6.27 -13.05 6.67
C GLU A 83 -5.24 -12.77 5.58
N LEU A 84 -5.01 -13.75 4.70
CA LEU A 84 -4.18 -13.55 3.51
C LEU A 84 -4.96 -12.69 2.51
N LEU A 85 -4.30 -11.65 1.98
CA LEU A 85 -4.86 -10.76 0.98
C LEU A 85 -4.14 -10.92 -0.37
N GLY A 86 -4.68 -10.26 -1.38
CA GLY A 86 -4.10 -10.17 -2.71
C GLY A 86 -2.96 -9.14 -2.80
N PRO A 87 -2.58 -8.76 -4.03
CA PRO A 87 -1.49 -7.81 -4.27
C PRO A 87 -1.80 -6.42 -3.70
N SER A 88 -0.73 -5.67 -3.38
CA SER A 88 -0.85 -4.25 -3.05
C SER A 88 -1.20 -3.42 -4.29
N LEU A 89 -1.67 -2.19 -4.09
CA LEU A 89 -1.88 -1.26 -5.20
C LEU A 89 -0.56 -0.85 -5.87
N GLU A 90 0.58 -0.86 -5.18
CA GLU A 90 1.89 -0.66 -5.82
C GLU A 90 2.26 -1.83 -6.73
N ASP A 91 2.01 -3.08 -6.30
CA ASP A 91 2.24 -4.26 -7.13
C ASP A 91 1.37 -4.24 -8.39
N LEU A 92 0.09 -3.92 -8.23
CA LEU A 92 -0.85 -3.78 -9.35
C LEU A 92 -0.49 -2.62 -10.27
N PHE A 93 0.00 -1.51 -9.71
CA PHE A 93 0.46 -0.39 -10.51
C PHE A 93 1.66 -0.77 -11.37
N ASN A 94 2.63 -1.48 -10.81
CA ASN A 94 3.77 -2.01 -11.58
C ASN A 94 3.32 -3.05 -12.62
N PHE A 95 2.35 -3.91 -12.30
CA PHE A 95 1.75 -4.86 -13.25
C PHE A 95 1.06 -4.16 -14.43
N CYS A 96 0.43 -3.02 -14.18
CA CYS A 96 -0.16 -2.14 -15.20
C CYS A 96 0.85 -1.17 -15.82
N SER A 97 2.14 -1.52 -15.85
CA SER A 97 3.20 -0.69 -16.45
C SER A 97 3.26 0.73 -15.88
N ARG A 98 2.96 0.88 -14.59
CA ARG A 98 2.95 2.14 -13.83
C ARG A 98 2.02 3.19 -14.41
N ARG A 99 0.89 2.76 -14.96
CA ARG A 99 -0.16 3.63 -15.48
C ARG A 99 -1.52 3.02 -15.21
N PHE A 100 -2.35 3.74 -14.47
CA PHE A 100 -3.77 3.41 -14.36
C PHE A 100 -4.60 4.31 -15.27
N SER A 101 -5.72 3.77 -15.76
CA SER A 101 -6.77 4.54 -16.39
C SER A 101 -7.49 5.41 -15.37
N LEU A 102 -8.09 6.50 -15.85
CA LEU A 102 -8.91 7.36 -14.99
C LEU A 102 -10.03 6.57 -14.30
N LYS A 103 -10.69 5.65 -15.03
CA LYS A 103 -11.72 4.75 -14.48
C LYS A 103 -11.20 4.00 -13.25
N THR A 104 -10.03 3.35 -13.35
CA THR A 104 -9.41 2.62 -12.24
C THR A 104 -9.08 3.54 -11.06
N VAL A 105 -8.51 4.72 -11.31
CA VAL A 105 -8.18 5.69 -10.24
C VAL A 105 -9.43 6.14 -9.50
N LEU A 106 -10.54 6.39 -10.20
CA LEU A 106 -11.80 6.83 -9.59
C LEU A 106 -12.50 5.70 -8.81
N LEU A 107 -12.51 4.46 -9.32
CA LEU A 107 -13.00 3.29 -8.58
C LEU A 107 -12.22 3.08 -7.29
N LEU A 108 -10.90 3.25 -7.34
CA LEU A 108 -10.03 3.18 -6.17
C LEU A 108 -10.31 4.32 -5.20
N ALA A 109 -10.39 5.57 -5.67
CA ALA A 109 -10.61 6.75 -4.83
C ALA A 109 -11.83 6.60 -3.92
N ASP A 110 -12.94 6.07 -4.44
CA ASP A 110 -14.16 5.85 -3.65
C ASP A 110 -13.94 4.91 -2.45
N GLN A 111 -13.25 3.79 -2.68
CA GLN A 111 -12.95 2.82 -1.63
C GLN A 111 -11.88 3.33 -0.67
N LEU A 112 -10.82 3.97 -1.18
CA LEU A 112 -9.72 4.49 -0.36
C LEU A 112 -10.19 5.55 0.63
N ILE A 113 -11.01 6.51 0.17
CA ILE A 113 -11.62 7.52 1.06
C ILE A 113 -12.49 6.83 2.12
N SER A 114 -13.24 5.80 1.72
CA SER A 114 -14.09 5.04 2.65
C SER A 114 -13.29 4.27 3.71
N ARG A 115 -12.10 3.73 3.37
CA ARG A 115 -11.20 3.10 4.37
C ARG A 115 -10.66 4.12 5.35
N THR A 116 -10.24 5.28 4.85
CA THR A 116 -9.72 6.36 5.67
C THR A 116 -10.80 6.92 6.61
N ASP A 117 -12.03 7.16 6.12
CA ASP A 117 -13.17 7.54 6.97
C ASP A 117 -13.46 6.50 8.05
N TYR A 118 -13.46 5.20 7.69
CA TYR A 118 -13.67 4.13 8.67
C TYR A 118 -12.63 4.19 9.81
N ILE A 119 -11.34 4.29 9.49
CA ILE A 119 -10.27 4.41 10.50
C ILE A 119 -10.50 5.63 11.40
N HIS A 120 -10.82 6.78 10.80
CA HIS A 120 -11.11 8.02 11.51
C HIS A 120 -12.36 7.93 12.40
N SER A 121 -13.38 7.17 11.98
CA SER A 121 -14.60 6.91 12.76
C SER A 121 -14.29 6.13 14.03
N ARG A 122 -13.26 5.26 13.99
CA ARG A 122 -12.75 4.48 15.12
C ARG A 122 -11.76 5.25 16.00
N ASN A 123 -11.64 6.57 15.84
CA ASN A 123 -10.84 7.50 16.65
C ASN A 123 -9.33 7.47 16.39
N PHE A 124 -8.89 6.86 15.29
CA PHE A 124 -7.48 6.74 14.92
C PHE A 124 -7.18 7.45 13.61
N ILE A 125 -5.93 7.85 13.42
CA ILE A 125 -5.33 8.26 12.15
C ILE A 125 -4.26 7.23 11.77
N HIS A 126 -4.07 6.98 10.48
CA HIS A 126 -3.17 5.96 9.95
C HIS A 126 -1.71 6.42 9.92
N ARG A 127 -1.47 7.65 9.44
CA ARG A 127 -0.14 8.31 9.36
C ARG A 127 0.88 7.70 8.38
N ASP A 128 0.45 6.77 7.53
CA ASP A 128 1.29 6.18 6.48
C ASP A 128 0.47 5.70 5.28
N ILE A 129 -0.39 6.60 4.78
CA ILE A 129 -1.20 6.36 3.58
C ILE A 129 -0.27 6.29 2.36
N LYS A 130 -0.19 5.10 1.74
CA LYS A 130 0.63 4.82 0.57
C LYS A 130 0.10 3.60 -0.20
N PRO A 131 0.41 3.44 -1.50
CA PRO A 131 -0.08 2.32 -2.31
C PRO A 131 0.22 0.94 -1.73
N ASP A 132 1.38 0.76 -1.09
CA ASP A 132 1.80 -0.51 -0.48
C ASP A 132 0.88 -0.96 0.68
N ASN A 133 0.22 -0.02 1.36
CA ASN A 133 -0.66 -0.30 2.49
C ASN A 133 -2.12 -0.52 2.09
N PHE A 134 -2.41 -0.53 0.79
CA PHE A 134 -3.72 -0.89 0.26
C PHE A 134 -3.61 -2.15 -0.59
N LEU A 135 -4.35 -3.19 -0.23
CA LEU A 135 -4.31 -4.49 -0.89
C LEU A 135 -5.68 -4.85 -1.45
N MET A 136 -5.73 -5.58 -2.56
CA MET A 136 -6.99 -6.17 -3.01
C MET A 136 -7.32 -7.42 -2.20
N GLY A 137 -8.61 -7.71 -2.01
CA GLY A 137 -9.05 -8.99 -1.47
C GLY A 137 -8.76 -10.17 -2.43
N LEU A 138 -8.99 -11.39 -1.94
CA LEU A 138 -8.88 -12.62 -2.73
C LEU A 138 -10.27 -13.15 -3.14
N GLY A 139 -10.32 -13.89 -4.24
CA GLY A 139 -11.52 -14.56 -4.76
C GLY A 139 -12.72 -13.62 -4.87
N LYS A 140 -13.84 -13.97 -4.22
CA LYS A 140 -15.10 -13.18 -4.23
C LYS A 140 -14.95 -11.76 -3.67
N LYS A 141 -13.88 -11.48 -2.92
CA LYS A 141 -13.55 -10.14 -2.43
C LYS A 141 -12.51 -9.43 -3.31
N GLY A 142 -12.24 -9.94 -4.52
CA GLY A 142 -11.21 -9.42 -5.42
C GLY A 142 -11.44 -7.99 -5.94
N ASN A 143 -12.65 -7.47 -5.79
CA ASN A 143 -12.99 -6.07 -6.08
C ASN A 143 -12.91 -5.15 -4.84
N LEU A 144 -12.64 -5.71 -3.66
CA LEU A 144 -12.61 -4.98 -2.39
C LEU A 144 -11.18 -4.55 -2.07
N VAL A 145 -10.97 -3.25 -1.86
CA VAL A 145 -9.71 -2.71 -1.33
C VAL A 145 -9.68 -2.90 0.18
N TYR A 146 -8.55 -3.32 0.71
CA TYR A 146 -8.25 -3.42 2.13
C TYR A 146 -7.17 -2.41 2.51
N ILE A 147 -7.16 -1.99 3.77
CA ILE A 147 -6.08 -1.19 4.36
C ILE A 147 -5.35 -1.99 5.44
N ILE A 148 -4.02 -1.90 5.44
CA ILE A 148 -3.13 -2.65 6.33
C ILE A 148 -2.08 -1.75 6.99
N ASP A 149 -1.34 -2.33 7.94
CA ASP A 149 -0.20 -1.74 8.65
C ASP A 149 -0.56 -0.55 9.55
N PHE A 150 -1.12 -0.88 10.72
CA PHE A 150 -1.44 0.09 11.77
C PHE A 150 -0.26 0.37 12.71
N GLY A 151 0.98 -0.03 12.37
CA GLY A 151 2.13 0.15 13.26
C GLY A 151 2.46 1.63 13.51
N LEU A 152 2.13 2.50 12.55
CA LEU A 152 2.22 3.95 12.71
C LEU A 152 0.89 4.60 13.10
N ALA A 153 -0.19 3.87 13.34
CA ALA A 153 -1.46 4.47 13.69
C ALA A 153 -1.42 5.17 15.06
N LYS A 154 -2.29 6.18 15.26
CA LYS A 154 -2.38 6.93 16.52
C LYS A 154 -3.79 7.39 16.81
N LYS A 155 -4.18 7.38 18.09
CA LYS A 155 -5.47 7.92 18.55
C LYS A 155 -5.45 9.44 18.43
N TYR A 156 -6.36 10.02 17.65
CA TYR A 156 -6.45 11.48 17.43
C TYR A 156 -7.54 12.15 18.26
N ARG A 157 -8.48 11.37 18.82
CA ARG A 157 -9.50 11.88 19.73
C ARG A 157 -9.85 10.84 20.77
N ASP A 158 -10.38 11.29 21.90
CA ASP A 158 -10.91 10.36 22.88
C ASP A 158 -12.12 9.57 22.36
N GLY A 159 -12.26 8.30 22.80
CA GLY A 159 -13.29 7.40 22.30
C GLY A 159 -14.67 7.65 22.91
N ARG A 160 -14.74 8.30 24.09
CA ARG A 160 -15.98 8.61 24.79
C ARG A 160 -16.38 10.06 24.61
N THR A 161 -15.45 10.98 24.85
CA THR A 161 -15.71 12.43 24.81
C THR A 161 -15.51 13.04 23.43
N HIS A 162 -14.89 12.31 22.49
CA HIS A 162 -14.48 12.81 21.19
C HIS A 162 -13.59 14.07 21.21
N LYS A 163 -13.03 14.41 22.39
CA LYS A 163 -12.06 15.50 22.53
C LYS A 163 -10.83 15.21 21.66
N HIS A 164 -10.51 16.13 20.77
CA HIS A 164 -9.36 16.02 19.87
C HIS A 164 -8.04 16.14 20.65
N ILE A 165 -6.98 15.52 20.14
CA ILE A 165 -5.62 15.74 20.66
C ILE A 165 -5.23 17.21 20.45
N PRO A 166 -4.42 17.81 21.35
CA PRO A 166 -3.99 19.18 21.18
C PRO A 166 -3.02 19.31 20.00
N TYR A 167 -3.02 20.49 19.37
CA TYR A 167 -2.03 20.87 18.37
C TYR A 167 -0.62 20.86 18.97
N ARG A 168 0.37 20.37 18.20
CA ARG A 168 1.78 20.34 18.58
C ARG A 168 2.66 20.52 17.35
N GLU A 169 3.81 21.14 17.55
CA GLU A 169 4.87 21.31 16.54
C GLU A 169 6.13 20.56 16.94
N ASN A 170 7.22 20.72 16.17
CA ASN A 170 8.52 20.10 16.40
C ASN A 170 8.47 18.56 16.46
N LYS A 171 7.57 17.96 15.69
CA LYS A 171 7.45 16.51 15.52
C LYS A 171 8.44 16.01 14.48
N ASN A 172 8.97 14.81 14.71
CA ASN A 172 9.74 14.12 13.68
C ASN A 172 8.83 13.66 12.54
N LEU A 173 9.36 13.72 11.31
CA LEU A 173 8.69 13.16 10.14
C LEU A 173 8.42 11.67 10.38
N THR A 174 7.14 11.31 10.34
CA THR A 174 6.65 9.93 10.50
C THR A 174 5.93 9.51 9.23
N GLY A 175 6.11 8.26 8.80
CA GLY A 175 5.56 7.74 7.55
C GLY A 175 6.45 7.99 6.34
N THR A 176 5.90 7.74 5.15
CA THR A 176 6.64 7.79 3.89
C THR A 176 6.70 9.21 3.32
N ALA A 177 7.88 9.85 3.34
CA ALA A 177 8.08 11.26 2.92
C ALA A 177 7.49 11.62 1.54
N ARG A 178 7.45 10.66 0.59
CA ARG A 178 6.86 10.83 -0.74
C ARG A 178 5.37 11.21 -0.66
N TYR A 179 4.62 10.61 0.26
CA TYR A 179 3.18 10.81 0.38
C TYR A 179 2.80 11.66 1.61
N ALA A 180 3.71 11.92 2.55
CA ALA A 180 3.44 12.75 3.72
C ALA A 180 2.86 14.15 3.38
N SER A 181 1.93 14.65 4.19
CA SER A 181 1.37 16.01 4.06
C SER A 181 2.45 17.09 4.21
N ILE A 182 2.17 18.30 3.72
CA ILE A 182 3.05 19.47 3.94
C ILE A 182 3.21 19.72 5.45
N ASN A 183 2.13 19.69 6.22
CA ASN A 183 2.16 19.84 7.68
C ASN A 183 3.10 18.83 8.36
N THR A 184 3.13 17.58 7.88
CA THR A 184 4.02 16.55 8.42
C THR A 184 5.49 16.90 8.18
N HIS A 185 5.83 17.48 7.02
CA HIS A 185 7.19 17.96 6.74
C HIS A 185 7.57 19.17 7.59
N LEU A 186 6.60 20.02 7.93
CA LEU A 186 6.76 21.16 8.84
C LEU A 186 6.83 20.76 10.31
N GLY A 187 6.80 19.47 10.63
CA GLY A 187 6.87 18.98 12.01
C GLY A 187 5.60 19.24 12.82
N ILE A 188 4.47 19.47 12.18
CA ILE A 188 3.17 19.62 12.83
C ILE A 188 2.60 18.22 13.12
N GLU A 189 1.98 18.06 14.28
CA GLU A 189 1.28 16.83 14.65
C GLU A 189 0.21 16.48 13.62
N GLN A 190 0.16 15.21 13.22
CA GLN A 190 -0.79 14.76 12.21
C GLN A 190 -2.20 14.64 12.80
N SER A 191 -3.18 14.87 11.92
CA SER A 191 -4.62 14.74 12.15
C SER A 191 -5.29 14.13 10.92
N ARG A 192 -6.63 14.11 10.89
CA ARG A 192 -7.40 13.50 9.79
C ARG A 192 -7.11 14.10 8.42
N ARG A 193 -6.81 15.41 8.36
CA ARG A 193 -6.50 16.11 7.10
C ARG A 193 -5.23 15.58 6.44
N ASP A 194 -4.28 15.12 7.24
CA ASP A 194 -2.97 14.66 6.77
C ASP A 194 -3.05 13.30 6.07
N ASP A 195 -3.90 12.39 6.58
CA ASP A 195 -4.20 11.13 5.89
C ASP A 195 -4.89 11.36 4.54
N LEU A 196 -5.81 12.34 4.48
CA LEU A 196 -6.53 12.67 3.24
C LEU A 196 -5.65 13.40 2.23
N GLU A 197 -4.80 14.35 2.65
CA GLU A 197 -3.82 15.00 1.77
C GLU A 197 -2.86 13.96 1.19
N SER A 198 -2.38 13.03 2.03
CA SER A 198 -1.54 11.91 1.60
C SER A 198 -2.23 11.04 0.55
N LEU A 199 -3.52 10.75 0.75
CA LEU A 199 -4.33 10.03 -0.24
C LEU A 199 -4.43 10.80 -1.57
N GLY A 200 -4.56 12.13 -1.53
CA GLY A 200 -4.55 12.96 -2.74
C GLY A 200 -3.24 12.83 -3.54
N TYR A 201 -2.10 12.78 -2.85
CA TYR A 201 -0.81 12.50 -3.50
C TYR A 201 -0.72 11.08 -4.06
N VAL A 202 -1.32 10.08 -3.40
CA VAL A 202 -1.42 8.71 -3.93
C VAL A 202 -2.26 8.66 -5.22
N LEU A 203 -3.40 9.34 -5.25
CA LEU A 203 -4.23 9.41 -6.47
C LEU A 203 -3.49 10.10 -7.63
N MET A 204 -2.79 11.20 -7.33
CA MET A 204 -1.97 11.88 -8.34
C MET A 204 -0.77 11.05 -8.78
N TYR A 205 -0.19 10.24 -7.90
CA TYR A 205 0.86 9.30 -8.26
C TYR A 205 0.37 8.25 -9.25
N PHE A 206 -0.82 7.69 -9.05
CA PHE A 206 -1.41 6.73 -10.00
C PHE A 206 -1.73 7.36 -11.36
N ASN A 207 -2.25 8.59 -11.35
CA ASN A 207 -2.53 9.36 -12.57
C ASN A 207 -1.26 9.65 -13.38
N ARG A 208 -0.16 10.00 -12.70
CA ARG A 208 1.07 10.53 -13.32
C ARG A 208 2.17 9.52 -13.56
N GLY A 209 2.13 8.34 -12.96
CA GLY A 209 3.27 7.40 -12.95
C GLY A 209 4.34 7.74 -11.90
N SER A 210 4.50 9.04 -11.60
CA SER A 210 5.41 9.57 -10.59
C SER A 210 4.98 10.96 -10.09
N LEU A 211 5.47 11.35 -8.92
CA LEU A 211 5.30 12.67 -8.33
C LEU A 211 6.54 13.55 -8.59
N PRO A 212 6.37 14.89 -8.74
CA PRO A 212 7.47 15.81 -9.10
C PRO A 212 8.65 15.86 -8.11
N TRP A 213 8.45 15.38 -6.89
CA TRP A 213 9.46 15.30 -5.82
C TRP A 213 10.09 13.90 -5.69
N GLN A 214 9.93 13.02 -6.68
CA GLN A 214 10.66 11.74 -6.74
C GLN A 214 12.04 11.92 -7.38
N GLY A 215 12.98 11.03 -7.05
CA GLY A 215 14.32 10.99 -7.66
C GLY A 215 15.28 12.10 -7.22
N LEU A 216 14.87 12.99 -6.29
CA LEU A 216 15.73 14.05 -5.77
C LEU A 216 16.96 13.45 -5.08
N LYS A 217 18.15 13.81 -5.58
CA LYS A 217 19.45 13.45 -4.98
C LYS A 217 19.66 14.25 -3.70
N ALA A 218 20.33 13.68 -2.71
CA ALA A 218 20.79 14.37 -1.50
C ALA A 218 21.89 13.53 -0.84
N ALA A 219 22.78 14.14 -0.05
CA ALA A 219 23.85 13.41 0.62
C ALA A 219 23.35 12.63 1.85
N THR A 220 22.34 13.18 2.55
CA THR A 220 21.75 12.53 3.73
C THR A 220 20.25 12.35 3.59
N LYS A 221 19.68 11.42 4.38
CA LYS A 221 18.24 11.19 4.47
C LYS A 221 17.47 12.45 4.90
N ARG A 222 18.03 13.21 5.84
CA ARG A 222 17.48 14.49 6.30
C ARG A 222 17.40 15.51 5.18
N GLN A 223 18.50 15.74 4.46
CA GLN A 223 18.53 16.64 3.30
C GLN A 223 17.57 16.19 2.20
N LYS A 224 17.39 14.87 2.01
CA LYS A 224 16.41 14.33 1.06
C LYS A 224 14.99 14.72 1.45
N TYR A 225 14.65 14.66 2.74
CA TYR A 225 13.34 15.05 3.24
C TYR A 225 13.11 16.55 3.13
N GLU A 226 14.11 17.37 3.46
CA GLU A 226 14.09 18.83 3.26
C GLU A 226 13.83 19.18 1.78
N ARG A 227 14.55 18.56 0.84
CA ARG A 227 14.33 18.78 -0.61
C ARG A 227 12.94 18.34 -1.09
N ILE A 228 12.40 17.24 -0.57
CA ILE A 228 11.03 16.80 -0.88
C ILE A 228 10.03 17.82 -0.35
N SER A 229 10.23 18.31 0.89
CA SER A 229 9.40 19.33 1.52
C SER A 229 9.38 20.60 0.67
N GLU A 230 10.56 21.15 0.35
CA GLU A 230 10.72 22.34 -0.50
C GLU A 230 10.03 22.18 -1.84
N LYS A 231 10.20 21.03 -2.50
CA LYS A 231 9.55 20.77 -3.79
C LYS A 231 8.03 20.66 -3.67
N LYS A 232 7.50 20.09 -2.59
CA LYS A 232 6.05 20.03 -2.32
C LYS A 232 5.46 21.41 -2.10
N MET A 233 6.11 22.25 -1.30
CA MET A 233 5.65 23.60 -1.00
C MET A 233 5.72 24.52 -2.22
N SER A 234 6.75 24.36 -3.06
CA SER A 234 6.94 25.15 -4.29
C SER A 234 6.18 24.64 -5.51
N THR A 235 5.47 23.51 -5.41
CA THR A 235 4.63 22.99 -6.52
C THR A 235 3.16 23.30 -6.20
N PRO A 236 2.52 24.29 -6.87
CA PRO A 236 1.10 24.57 -6.72
C PRO A 236 0.24 23.36 -7.03
N VAL A 237 -0.96 23.30 -6.46
CA VAL A 237 -1.91 22.20 -6.71
C VAL A 237 -2.26 22.12 -8.20
N GLU A 238 -2.42 23.29 -8.82
CA GLU A 238 -2.75 23.45 -10.24
C GLU A 238 -1.63 22.90 -11.14
N GLU A 239 -0.36 23.09 -10.75
CA GLU A 239 0.78 22.51 -11.47
C GLU A 239 0.83 20.99 -11.31
N LEU A 240 0.65 20.50 -10.07
CA LEU A 240 0.64 19.06 -9.78
C LEU A 240 -0.48 18.35 -10.58
N CYS A 241 -1.67 18.95 -10.64
CA CYS A 241 -2.85 18.41 -11.28
C CYS A 241 -3.00 18.81 -12.76
N LYS A 242 -2.05 19.56 -13.33
CA LYS A 242 -2.12 19.99 -14.73
C LYS A 242 -2.27 18.81 -15.69
N GLY A 243 -3.27 18.88 -16.57
CA GLY A 243 -3.61 17.83 -17.54
C GLY A 243 -4.51 16.72 -17.02
N TYR A 244 -5.01 16.83 -15.78
CA TYR A 244 -5.96 15.89 -15.17
C TYR A 244 -7.27 16.61 -14.78
N PRO A 245 -8.37 15.87 -14.55
CA PRO A 245 -9.64 16.46 -14.12
C PRO A 245 -9.52 17.36 -12.88
N MET A 246 -10.27 18.47 -12.86
CA MET A 246 -10.17 19.51 -11.82
C MET A 246 -10.56 19.02 -10.42
N GLU A 247 -11.26 17.89 -10.32
CA GLU A 247 -11.66 17.24 -9.08
C GLU A 247 -10.45 16.82 -8.24
N PHE A 248 -9.34 16.41 -8.87
CA PHE A 248 -8.11 16.09 -8.15
C PHE A 248 -7.49 17.33 -7.48
N ALA A 249 -7.51 18.47 -8.17
CA ALA A 249 -7.06 19.74 -7.60
C ALA A 249 -8.00 20.21 -6.48
N SER A 250 -9.31 20.07 -6.70
CA SER A 250 -10.35 20.45 -5.73
C SER A 250 -10.26 19.61 -4.45
N TYR A 251 -10.01 18.30 -4.59
CA TYR A 251 -9.76 17.39 -3.46
C TYR A 251 -8.52 17.83 -2.65
N LEU A 252 -7.40 18.13 -3.30
CA LEU A 252 -6.18 18.55 -2.61
C LEU A 252 -6.33 19.92 -1.93
N ARG A 253 -6.99 20.88 -2.58
CA ARG A 253 -7.32 22.19 -1.97
C ARG A 253 -8.18 22.00 -0.73
N TYR A 254 -9.26 21.24 -0.84
CA TYR A 254 -10.12 20.90 0.30
C TYR A 254 -9.31 20.33 1.47
N CYS A 255 -8.42 19.36 1.22
CA CYS A 255 -7.61 18.75 2.28
C CYS A 255 -6.65 19.74 2.95
N ARG A 256 -6.06 20.66 2.18
CA ARG A 256 -5.13 21.68 2.68
C ARG A 256 -5.84 22.77 3.49
N ASP A 257 -7.09 23.08 3.16
CA ASP A 257 -7.89 24.11 3.83
C ASP A 257 -8.49 23.65 5.17
N LEU A 258 -8.56 22.33 5.42
CA LEU A 258 -9.05 21.78 6.68
C LEU A 258 -8.24 22.25 7.88
N ARG A 259 -8.92 22.73 8.93
CA ARG A 259 -8.27 23.00 10.22
C ARG A 259 -7.84 21.69 10.90
N PHE A 260 -6.89 21.80 11.82
CA PHE A 260 -6.30 20.64 12.51
C PHE A 260 -7.33 19.72 13.19
N GLU A 261 -8.35 20.31 13.83
CA GLU A 261 -9.39 19.56 14.53
C GLU A 261 -10.66 19.34 13.70
N GLU A 262 -10.68 19.79 12.44
CA GLU A 262 -11.87 19.75 11.60
C GLU A 262 -12.22 18.31 11.21
N ARG A 263 -13.52 17.97 11.20
CA ARG A 263 -13.98 16.69 10.65
C ARG A 263 -14.12 16.88 9.13
N PRO A 264 -13.36 16.13 8.31
CA PRO A 264 -13.55 16.15 6.87
C PRO A 264 -14.95 15.68 6.47
N ASP A 265 -15.49 16.28 5.43
CA ASP A 265 -16.67 15.80 4.72
C ASP A 265 -16.27 14.74 3.68
N TYR A 266 -16.11 13.51 4.16
CA TYR A 266 -15.76 12.36 3.32
C TYR A 266 -16.81 12.08 2.24
N SER A 267 -18.07 12.44 2.48
CA SER A 267 -19.15 12.26 1.50
C SER A 267 -18.99 13.24 0.34
N HIS A 268 -18.70 14.52 0.62
CA HIS A 268 -18.34 15.49 -0.40
C HIS A 268 -17.15 15.03 -1.24
N LEU A 269 -16.06 14.59 -0.59
CA LEU A 269 -14.85 14.12 -1.29
C LEU A 269 -15.11 12.92 -2.21
N ARG A 270 -15.93 11.95 -1.79
CA ARG A 270 -16.36 10.84 -2.66
C ARG A 270 -17.26 11.32 -3.78
N GLN A 271 -18.18 12.25 -3.49
CA GLN A 271 -19.12 12.76 -4.48
C GLN A 271 -18.42 13.50 -5.62
N LEU A 272 -17.31 14.21 -5.36
CA LEU A 272 -16.47 14.81 -6.40
C LEU A 272 -16.08 13.77 -7.45
N PHE A 273 -15.47 12.65 -7.01
CA PHE A 273 -15.00 11.61 -7.92
C PHE A 273 -16.13 10.78 -8.54
N ARG A 274 -17.24 10.54 -7.81
CA ARG A 274 -18.42 9.86 -8.37
C ARG A 274 -19.09 10.68 -9.47
N THR A 275 -19.22 11.98 -9.27
CA THR A 275 -19.79 12.90 -10.28
C THR A 275 -18.93 12.91 -11.54
N LEU A 276 -17.60 13.01 -11.39
CA LEU A 276 -16.67 12.87 -12.51
C LEU A 276 -16.78 11.51 -13.18
N PHE A 277 -16.86 10.41 -12.42
CA PHE A 277 -16.99 9.06 -12.95
C PHE A 277 -18.22 8.91 -13.86
N HIS A 278 -19.37 9.40 -13.41
CA HIS A 278 -20.60 9.42 -14.20
C HIS A 278 -20.52 10.38 -15.40
N GLY A 279 -19.91 11.56 -15.23
CA GLY A 279 -19.70 12.52 -16.30
C GLY A 279 -18.80 12.01 -17.44
N GLN A 280 -17.89 11.07 -17.14
CA GLN A 280 -17.08 10.36 -18.13
C GLN A 280 -17.79 9.17 -18.79
N GLY A 281 -19.03 8.86 -18.39
CA GLY A 281 -19.80 7.73 -18.92
C GLY A 281 -19.26 6.36 -18.50
N PHE A 282 -18.49 6.27 -17.42
CA PHE A 282 -17.95 4.99 -16.95
C PHE A 282 -19.03 4.14 -16.27
N THR A 283 -18.95 2.82 -16.48
CA THR A 283 -19.78 1.83 -15.78
C THR A 283 -19.13 1.41 -14.47
N TYR A 284 -19.91 1.39 -13.38
CA TYR A 284 -19.46 0.94 -12.06
C TYR A 284 -19.55 -0.59 -11.94
N ASP A 285 -18.68 -1.27 -12.67
CA ASP A 285 -18.64 -2.74 -12.84
C ASP A 285 -17.53 -3.42 -12.02
N TYR A 286 -16.75 -2.66 -11.25
CA TYR A 286 -15.54 -3.11 -10.55
C TYR A 286 -14.47 -3.73 -11.46
N VAL A 287 -14.46 -3.38 -12.75
CA VAL A 287 -13.42 -3.80 -13.69
C VAL A 287 -12.30 -2.77 -13.67
N PHE A 288 -11.19 -3.14 -13.05
CA PHE A 288 -9.95 -2.38 -13.01
C PHE A 288 -9.01 -2.79 -14.16
N ASP A 289 -7.97 -2.00 -14.40
CA ASP A 289 -7.04 -2.23 -15.53
C ASP A 289 -6.39 -3.62 -15.50
N TRP A 290 -6.01 -4.09 -14.30
CA TRP A 290 -5.41 -5.42 -14.14
C TRP A 290 -6.39 -6.56 -14.41
N ASN A 291 -7.71 -6.33 -14.37
CA ASN A 291 -8.68 -7.34 -14.80
C ASN A 291 -8.59 -7.54 -16.32
N MET A 292 -8.42 -6.47 -17.09
CA MET A 292 -8.35 -6.53 -18.56
C MET A 292 -7.05 -7.18 -19.06
N LEU A 293 -5.93 -6.89 -18.40
CA LEU A 293 -4.63 -7.49 -18.74
C LEU A 293 -4.61 -9.01 -18.50
N LYS A 294 -5.41 -9.51 -17.55
CA LYS A 294 -5.57 -10.95 -17.31
C LYS A 294 -6.30 -11.67 -18.45
N PHE A 295 -7.27 -11.01 -19.10
CA PHE A 295 -8.01 -11.58 -20.23
C PHE A 295 -7.25 -11.45 -21.56
N GLY A 296 -6.42 -10.41 -21.73
CA GLY A 296 -5.60 -10.23 -22.93
C GLY A 296 -4.53 -11.31 -23.14
N ASN A 297 -3.91 -11.79 -22.05
CA ASN A 297 -2.90 -12.87 -22.13
C ASN A 297 -3.48 -14.28 -22.32
N ALA A 298 -4.81 -14.46 -22.25
CA ALA A 298 -5.46 -15.74 -22.51
C ALA A 298 -5.73 -16.00 -24.01
N ARG A 299 -5.41 -15.04 -24.89
CA ARG A 299 -5.67 -15.11 -26.34
C ARG A 299 -4.41 -15.18 -27.22
N GLN A 300 -3.27 -15.65 -26.71
CA GLN A 300 -2.17 -16.04 -27.60
C GLN A 300 -2.43 -17.46 -28.15
N PRO A 301 -2.59 -17.65 -29.47
CA PRO A 301 -2.59 -18.97 -30.06
C PRO A 301 -1.21 -19.60 -29.85
N THR A 302 -1.18 -20.84 -29.36
CA THR A 302 0.02 -21.67 -29.36
C THR A 302 0.53 -21.81 -30.80
N LEU A 303 1.69 -21.22 -31.09
CA LEU A 303 2.42 -21.48 -32.32
C LEU A 303 2.96 -22.93 -32.30
N PRO A 304 2.94 -23.66 -33.44
CA PRO A 304 3.38 -25.05 -33.48
C PRO A 304 4.88 -25.17 -33.27
N SER A 305 5.27 -26.23 -32.58
CA SER A 305 6.65 -26.69 -32.40
C SER A 305 7.40 -26.83 -33.72
N ALA A 306 8.50 -26.10 -33.89
CA ALA A 306 9.48 -26.32 -34.94
C ALA A 306 10.75 -26.99 -34.37
N GLN A 307 11.31 -27.86 -35.19
CA GLN A 307 12.25 -28.94 -34.90
C GLN A 307 13.69 -28.50 -34.53
N GLN A 308 14.41 -29.41 -33.86
CA GLN A 308 15.88 -29.48 -33.69
C GLN A 308 16.59 -29.44 -35.07
N ALA A 309 17.85 -29.04 -35.32
CA ALA A 309 19.13 -28.85 -34.61
C ALA A 309 20.06 -27.99 -35.56
N PRO A 310 21.42 -27.91 -35.47
CA PRO A 310 22.39 -28.30 -34.44
C PRO A 310 23.48 -27.22 -34.09
N MET A 311 24.44 -27.64 -33.25
CA MET A 311 25.57 -26.95 -32.61
C MET A 311 26.66 -26.36 -33.53
N HIS A 312 27.29 -25.25 -33.08
CA HIS A 312 28.73 -24.86 -33.09
C HIS A 312 28.81 -23.37 -32.69
N SER A 313 29.80 -22.75 -32.04
CA SER A 313 31.10 -23.06 -31.43
C SER A 313 31.55 -21.79 -30.65
N GLN A 314 32.19 -21.91 -29.48
CA GLN A 314 32.97 -20.85 -28.79
C GLN A 314 34.31 -20.57 -29.53
N PRO A 315 35.18 -19.55 -29.24
CA PRO A 315 35.49 -18.85 -27.94
C PRO A 315 35.92 -17.34 -28.11
N PRO A 316 36.78 -16.69 -27.27
CA PRO A 316 36.84 -16.51 -25.80
C PRO A 316 36.94 -15.04 -25.27
N ASN A 317 36.75 -14.89 -23.95
CA ASN A 317 37.33 -13.95 -22.95
C ASN A 317 37.49 -12.43 -23.21
N ALA A 318 36.85 -11.62 -22.34
CA ALA A 318 37.46 -10.42 -21.75
C ALA A 318 36.87 -10.16 -20.34
N ALA A 319 37.76 -9.84 -19.40
CA ALA A 319 37.52 -9.68 -17.97
C ALA A 319 36.71 -8.42 -17.59
N LEU A 320 36.00 -8.48 -16.46
CA LEU A 320 35.37 -7.34 -15.79
C LEU A 320 35.85 -7.25 -14.33
N PRO A 321 36.26 -6.07 -13.83
CA PRO A 321 36.61 -5.88 -12.44
C PRO A 321 35.39 -5.67 -11.54
N SER A 322 35.56 -6.10 -10.30
CA SER A 322 34.67 -6.06 -9.16
C SER A 322 34.31 -4.65 -8.69
N GLY A 323 33.02 -4.39 -8.54
CA GLY A 323 32.48 -3.21 -7.87
C GLY A 323 31.21 -3.58 -7.11
N THR A 324 31.35 -3.76 -5.80
CA THR A 324 30.26 -3.99 -4.84
C THR A 324 29.42 -2.73 -4.68
N ASN A 325 28.13 -2.79 -5.06
CA ASN A 325 27.14 -1.81 -4.62
C ASN A 325 25.81 -2.49 -4.29
N ASN A 326 25.26 -2.12 -3.14
CA ASN A 326 24.07 -2.65 -2.52
C ASN A 326 22.80 -2.26 -3.30
N ASP A 327 22.40 -3.13 -4.24
CA ASP A 327 21.08 -3.12 -4.92
C ASP A 327 20.08 -4.14 -4.31
N GLN A 328 20.21 -4.43 -3.02
CA GLN A 328 19.39 -5.46 -2.36
C GLN A 328 17.91 -5.04 -2.15
N GLU A 329 17.60 -3.75 -2.11
CA GLU A 329 16.22 -3.28 -1.94
C GLU A 329 15.40 -3.35 -3.24
N HIS A 330 16.08 -3.30 -4.40
CA HIS A 330 15.42 -3.38 -5.71
C HIS A 330 15.27 -4.82 -6.20
N ARG A 331 16.23 -5.71 -5.86
CA ARG A 331 16.15 -7.15 -6.19
C ARG A 331 15.08 -7.90 -5.42
N SER A 332 14.75 -7.49 -4.18
CA SER A 332 13.64 -8.10 -3.42
C SER A 332 12.26 -7.86 -4.06
N ARG A 333 12.10 -6.81 -4.88
CA ARG A 333 10.81 -6.43 -5.50
C ARG A 333 10.50 -7.22 -6.77
N LEU A 334 11.54 -7.59 -7.53
CA LEU A 334 11.41 -8.48 -8.68
C LEU A 334 10.91 -9.87 -8.27
N VAL A 335 11.29 -10.35 -7.08
CA VAL A 335 10.84 -11.64 -6.56
C VAL A 335 9.33 -11.64 -6.24
N THR A 336 8.78 -10.50 -5.78
CA THR A 336 7.33 -10.35 -5.54
C THR A 336 6.53 -10.37 -6.85
N SER A 337 7.03 -9.72 -7.91
CA SER A 337 6.43 -9.79 -9.27
C SER A 337 6.52 -11.20 -9.88
N PHE A 338 7.58 -11.96 -9.61
CA PHE A 338 7.68 -13.37 -10.02
C PHE A 338 6.79 -14.30 -9.18
N LEU A 339 6.57 -14.01 -7.90
CA LEU A 339 5.62 -14.73 -7.05
C LEU A 339 4.17 -14.57 -7.53
N PHE A 340 3.85 -13.38 -8.07
CA PHE A 340 2.58 -13.11 -8.73
C PHE A 340 2.31 -14.13 -9.84
N PHE A 341 3.32 -14.46 -10.64
CA PHE A 341 3.22 -15.50 -11.66
C PHE A 341 3.09 -16.92 -11.08
N PHE A 342 3.76 -17.24 -9.97
CA PHE A 342 3.81 -18.62 -9.45
C PHE A 342 2.54 -19.05 -8.71
N LEU A 343 1.90 -18.16 -7.95
CA LEU A 343 0.57 -18.43 -7.38
C LEU A 343 -0.51 -18.47 -8.47
N TYR A 344 -0.32 -17.72 -9.57
CA TYR A 344 -1.22 -17.66 -10.72
C TYR A 344 -1.09 -18.85 -11.68
N ARG A 345 0.11 -19.46 -11.79
CA ARG A 345 0.37 -20.68 -12.59
C ARG A 345 -0.19 -21.96 -11.97
N LYS A 346 -0.58 -21.96 -10.69
CA LYS A 346 -1.23 -23.12 -10.03
C LYS A 346 -2.72 -23.27 -10.39
N GLY A 347 -3.14 -22.86 -11.58
CA GLY A 347 -4.29 -23.41 -12.29
C GLY A 347 -5.65 -23.37 -11.59
N ARG A 348 -5.86 -22.50 -10.60
CA ARG A 348 -7.18 -22.31 -9.99
C ARG A 348 -7.86 -21.07 -10.56
N PRO A 349 -8.95 -21.21 -11.33
CA PRO A 349 -9.76 -20.06 -11.72
C PRO A 349 -10.41 -19.48 -10.46
N PHE A 350 -10.24 -18.17 -10.27
CA PHE A 350 -10.95 -17.42 -9.23
C PHE A 350 -12.13 -16.69 -9.87
N PHE A 351 -13.25 -17.40 -10.02
CA PHE A 351 -14.60 -16.86 -10.07
C PHE A 351 -15.52 -17.79 -9.29
#